data_AF-X1MMJ3-F1
#
_entry.id   AF-X1MMJ3-F1
#
_cell.length_a   1.000
_cell.length_b   1.000
_cell.length_c   1.000
_cell.angle_alpha   90.00
_cell.angle_beta   90.00
_cell.angle_gamma   90.00
#
_symmetry.space_group_name_H-M   'P 1'
#
loop_
_entity.id
_entity.type
_entity.pdbx_description
1 polymer ?
#
loop_
_entity_poly.entity_id
_entity_poly.type
_entity_poly.pdbx_seq_one_letter_code
_entity_poly.pdbx_strand_id
1 'polypeptide(L)' 'VHGFEIIEKRGQQKPEFIKGFHASGHAAKSDLMRAIETIDPDYIIPVHTENPNWFKEHFDNTLLIKNGKKHNF' A
#
# COMPACT_ATOMS: atom_id res chain seq x y z
N VAL A 1 12.36 -5.16 22.34
CA VAL A 1 12.63 -4.52 21.03
C VAL A 1 11.58 -3.45 20.81
N HIS A 2 11.97 -2.21 20.53
CA HIS A 2 11.04 -1.07 20.40
C HIS A 2 10.53 -0.82 18.97
N GLY A 3 11.00 -1.60 17.98
CA GLY A 3 10.62 -1.45 16.58
C GLY A 3 11.34 -0.33 15.83
N PHE A 4 12.25 0.38 16.50
CA PHE A 4 13.17 1.36 15.91
C PHE A 4 14.45 1.44 16.73
N GLU A 5 15.51 1.97 16.11
CA GLU A 5 16.78 2.33 16.73
C GLU A 5 17.06 3.82 16.53
N ILE A 6 17.75 4.46 17.47
CA ILE A 6 18.20 5.85 17.29
C ILE A 6 19.57 5.83 16.62
N ILE A 7 19.65 6.39 15.42
CA ILE A 7 20.89 6.54 14.67
C ILE A 7 21.29 8.01 14.60
N GLU A 8 22.59 8.29 14.61
CA GLU A 8 23.11 9.62 14.34
C GLU A 8 23.38 9.78 12.84
N LYS A 9 22.71 10.75 12.21
CA LYS A 9 22.88 11.05 10.79
C LYS A 9 23.05 12.54 10.60
N ARG A 10 24.24 12.97 10.17
CA ARG A 10 24.63 14.39 9.99
C ARG A 10 24.48 15.22 11.27
N GLY A 11 24.94 14.70 12.41
CA GLY A 11 24.87 15.39 13.71
C GLY A 11 23.47 15.48 14.30
N GLN A 12 22.49 14.75 13.76
CA GLN A 12 21.13 14.68 14.27
C GLN A 12 20.77 13.25 14.62
N GLN A 13 20.21 13.04 15.81
CA GLN A 13 19.62 11.76 16.21
C GLN A 13 18.26 11.58 15.51
N LYS A 14 18.07 10.45 14.84
CA LYS A 14 16.84 10.11 14.13
C LYS A 14 16.44 8.66 14.39
N PRO A 15 15.13 8.36 14.50
CA PRO A 15 14.67 6.99 14.56
C PRO A 15 14.82 6.31 13.18
N GLU A 16 15.44 5.15 13.17
CA GLU A 16 15.45 4.20 12.06
C GLU A 16 14.53 3.03 12.42
N PHE A 17 13.45 2.85 11.66
CA PHE A 17 12.45 1.83 11.96
C PHE A 17 12.90 0.45 11.47
N ILE A 18 12.81 -0.54 12.36
CA ILE A 18 13.17 -1.93 12.07
C ILE A 18 11.99 -2.59 11.34
N LYS A 19 12.28 -3.25 10.21
CA LYS A 19 11.27 -4.02 9.47
C LYS A 19 10.67 -5.12 10.34
N GLY A 20 9.39 -5.41 10.15
CA GLY A 20 8.66 -6.46 10.88
C GLY A 20 7.99 -6.01 12.18
N PHE A 21 8.25 -4.78 12.65
CA PHE A 21 7.57 -4.19 13.81
C PHE A 21 6.48 -3.18 13.46
N HIS A 22 6.18 -3.01 12.16
CA HIS A 22 5.10 -2.13 11.71
C HIS A 22 3.75 -2.81 11.87
N ALA A 23 2.85 -2.23 12.67
CA ALA A 23 1.52 -2.76 12.96
C ALA A 23 0.44 -1.72 12.61
N SER A 24 0.28 -1.40 11.32
CA SER A 24 -0.63 -0.33 10.86
C SER A 24 -2.08 -0.76 10.63
N GLY A 25 -2.43 -2.03 10.87
CA GLY A 25 -3.77 -2.55 10.60
C GLY A 25 -4.14 -2.69 9.10
N HIS A 26 -3.32 -2.13 8.19
CA HIS A 26 -3.43 -2.29 6.75
C HIS A 26 -2.28 -3.12 6.20
N ALA A 27 -2.51 -3.79 5.07
CA ALA A 27 -1.48 -4.53 4.37
C ALA A 27 -0.37 -3.60 3.86
N ALA A 28 0.89 -4.02 4.00
CA ALA A 28 2.00 -3.32 3.36
C ALA A 28 1.91 -3.47 1.84
N LYS A 29 2.60 -2.58 1.10
CA LYS A 29 2.62 -2.61 -0.38
C LYS A 29 2.95 -4.00 -0.95
N SER A 30 3.96 -4.68 -0.40
CA SER A 30 4.36 -6.02 -0.86
C SER A 30 3.27 -7.07 -0.61
N ASP A 31 2.60 -7.01 0.54
CA ASP A 31 1.53 -7.96 0.87
C ASP A 31 0.29 -7.70 0.02
N LEU A 32 -0.01 -6.43 -0.29
CA LEU A 32 -1.07 -6.04 -1.21
C LEU A 32 -0.81 -6.53 -2.63
N MET A 33 0.41 -6.36 -3.17
CA MET A 33 0.78 -6.89 -4.48
C MET A 33 0.64 -8.41 -4.50
N ARG A 34 1.17 -9.10 -3.49
CA ARG A 34 1.05 -10.56 -3.36
C ARG A 34 -0.42 -11.01 -3.31
N ALA A 35 -1.27 -10.30 -2.57
CA ALA A 35 -2.69 -10.63 -2.47
C ALA A 35 -3.38 -10.49 -3.83
N ILE A 36 -3.13 -9.41 -4.57
CA ILE A 36 -3.70 -9.19 -5.90
C ILE A 36 -3.25 -10.29 -6.86
N GLU A 37 -1.95 -10.59 -6.93
CA GLU A 37 -1.39 -11.64 -7.78
C GLU A 37 -1.91 -13.03 -7.42
N THR A 38 -2.16 -13.30 -6.13
CA THR A 38 -2.67 -14.60 -5.66
C THR A 38 -4.16 -14.76 -5.95
N ILE A 39 -4.93 -13.66 -5.85
CA ILE A 39 -6.37 -13.67 -6.12
C ILE A 39 -6.64 -13.72 -7.63
N ASP A 40 -5.77 -13.10 -8.43
CA ASP A 40 -5.90 -12.96 -9.89
C ASP A 40 -7.29 -12.46 -10.32
N PRO A 41 -7.71 -11.26 -9.86
CA PRO A 41 -9.06 -10.77 -10.13
C PRO A 41 -9.21 -10.30 -11.57
N ASP A 42 -10.41 -10.41 -12.15
CA ASP A 42 -10.71 -9.83 -13.46
C ASP A 42 -10.59 -8.29 -13.45
N TYR A 43 -10.97 -7.65 -12.33
CA TYR A 43 -10.95 -6.19 -12.16
C TYR A 43 -10.44 -5.77 -10.79
N ILE A 44 -9.67 -4.68 -10.74
CA ILE A 44 -9.20 -4.06 -9.50
C ILE A 44 -9.85 -2.68 -9.33
N ILE A 45 -10.61 -2.49 -8.26
CA ILE A 45 -11.20 -1.19 -7.91
C ILE A 45 -10.57 -0.69 -6.60
N PRO A 46 -9.58 0.22 -6.66
CA PRO A 46 -8.97 0.75 -5.46
C PRO A 46 -9.94 1.66 -4.71
N VAL A 47 -10.21 1.31 -3.45
CA VAL A 47 -11.00 2.10 -2.51
C VAL A 47 -10.17 2.39 -1.25
N HIS A 48 -10.59 3.39 -0.46
CA HIS A 48 -9.93 3.75 0.80
C HIS A 48 -8.41 4.01 0.66
N THR A 49 -8.01 4.68 -0.43
CA THR A 49 -6.64 5.12 -0.69
C THR A 49 -6.63 6.54 -1.25
N GLU A 50 -5.65 7.34 -0.85
CA GLU A 50 -5.43 8.69 -1.41
C GLU A 50 -4.66 8.63 -2.74
N ASN A 51 -4.04 7.50 -3.07
CA ASN A 51 -3.28 7.31 -4.30
C ASN A 51 -3.82 6.14 -5.15
N PRO A 52 -5.03 6.27 -5.71
CA PRO A 52 -5.62 5.20 -6.53
C PRO A 52 -4.89 5.02 -7.87
N ASN A 53 -4.19 6.04 -8.37
CA ASN A 53 -3.44 5.96 -9.63
C ASN A 53 -2.27 4.98 -9.56
N TRP A 54 -1.69 4.77 -8.37
CA TRP A 54 -0.65 3.76 -8.17
C TRP A 54 -1.08 2.37 -8.67
N PHE A 55 -2.34 1.98 -8.47
CA PHE A 55 -2.85 0.69 -8.95
C PHE A 55 -2.85 0.62 -10.48
N LYS A 56 -3.24 1.70 -11.15
CA LYS A 56 -3.25 1.77 -12.62
C LYS A 56 -1.85 1.71 -13.22
N GLU A 57 -0.84 2.20 -12.50
CA GLU A 57 0.56 2.10 -12.92
C GLU A 57 1.13 0.69 -12.78
N HIS A 58 0.52 -0.17 -11.95
CA HIS A 58 1.04 -1.50 -11.61
C HIS A 58 0.16 -2.64 -12.14
N PHE A 59 -1.11 -2.40 -12.44
CA PHE A 59 -2.07 -3.42 -12.86
C PHE A 59 -2.99 -2.90 -13.98
N ASP A 60 -2.95 -3.56 -15.14
CA ASP A 60 -3.65 -3.12 -16.35
C ASP A 60 -5.19 -3.19 -16.23
N ASN A 61 -5.70 -4.10 -15.40
CA ASN A 61 -7.12 -4.30 -15.15
C ASN A 61 -7.70 -3.40 -14.03
N THR A 62 -7.03 -2.28 -13.74
CA THR A 62 -7.49 -1.30 -12.75
C THR A 62 -8.61 -0.40 -13.28
N LEU A 63 -9.71 -0.34 -12.54
CA LEU A 63 -10.85 0.56 -12.80
C LEU A 63 -10.92 1.68 -11.77
N LEU A 64 -10.71 2.92 -12.21
CA LEU A 64 -10.81 4.11 -11.37
C LEU A 64 -12.24 4.67 -11.39
N ILE A 65 -13.01 4.37 -10.33
CA ILE A 65 -14.40 4.80 -10.18
C ILE A 65 -14.46 6.04 -9.28
N LYS A 66 -15.15 7.10 -9.75
CA LYS A 66 -15.41 8.28 -8.92
C LYS A 66 -16.53 8.00 -7.91
N ASN A 67 -16.48 8.64 -6.75
CA ASN A 67 -17.52 8.51 -5.74
C ASN A 67 -18.92 8.80 -6.34
N GLY A 68 -19.89 7.95 -6.01
CA GLY A 68 -21.26 8.02 -6.52
C GLY A 68 -21.47 7.53 -7.97
N LYS A 69 -20.42 7.12 -8.70
CA LYS A 69 -20.58 6.52 -10.03
C LYS A 69 -20.84 5.02 -9.94
N LYS A 70 -21.76 4.54 -10.77
CA LYS A 70 -21.99 3.10 -11.00
C LYS A 70 -21.14 2.61 -12.16
N HIS A 71 -20.66 1.38 -12.06
CA HIS A 71 -20.05 0.63 -13.15
C HIS A 71 -20.84 -0.66 -13.32
N ASN A 72 -21.14 -1.01 -14.57
CA ASN A 72 -21.82 -2.26 -14.89
C ASN A 72 -20.77 -3.22 -15.43
N PHE A 73 -20.80 -4.46 -14.94
CA PHE A 73 -19.91 -5.56 -15.35
C PHE A 73 -20.66 -6.51 -16.28
#